data_AF-A0A355FCQ4-F1
#
_entry.id   AF-A0A355FCQ4-F1
#
_cell.length_a   1.000
_cell.length_b   1.000
_cell.length_c   1.000
_cell.angle_alpha   90.00
_cell.angle_beta   90.00
_cell.angle_gamma   90.00
#
_symmetry.space_group_name_H-M   'P 1'
#
loop_
_entity.id
_entity.type
_entity.pdbx_description
1 polymer ?
#
loop_
_entity_poly.entity_id
_entity_poly.type
_entity_poly.pdbx_seq_one_letter_code
_entity_poly.pdbx_strand_id
1 'polypeptide(L)'
;MNEEVKLSAEEKLIEDEFQALLNDYLNSNHRRKVDIITRAFNMAKEAHKGARRRSGEPYIMHPLAVARIVSREMGLGSTSIAAALLHDVVEDTDYTVDDIQAMFGDKIAQIVDGLTKIS
;
A
#
# COMPACT_ATOMS: atom_id res chain seq x y z
N MET A 1 27.77 -8.84 3.13
CA MET A 1 27.02 -7.57 3.22
C MET A 1 26.46 -7.50 4.63
N ASN A 2 26.82 -6.47 5.40
CA ASN A 2 26.38 -6.36 6.80
C ASN A 2 24.87 -6.00 6.86
N GLU A 3 24.21 -6.30 7.97
CA GLU A 3 22.75 -6.12 8.12
C GLU A 3 22.31 -4.67 7.90
N GLU A 4 23.06 -3.68 8.38
CA GLU A 4 22.78 -2.25 8.17
C GLU A 4 22.74 -1.88 6.67
N VAL A 5 23.69 -2.40 5.89
CA VAL A 5 23.76 -2.16 4.44
C VAL A 5 22.57 -2.79 3.73
N LYS A 6 22.14 -3.97 4.19
CA LYS A 6 20.97 -4.66 3.64
C LYS A 6 19.67 -3.91 3.92
N LEU A 7 19.49 -3.43 5.16
CA LEU A 7 18.31 -2.65 5.56
C LEU A 7 18.21 -1.35 4.78
N SER A 8 19.32 -0.62 4.63
CA SER A 8 19.36 0.60 3.81
C SER A 8 19.01 0.34 2.34
N ALA A 9 19.46 -0.78 1.76
CA ALA A 9 19.13 -1.16 0.39
C ALA A 9 17.64 -1.53 0.23
N GLU A 10 17.06 -2.24 1.21
CA GLU A 10 15.63 -2.58 1.23
C GLU A 10 14.76 -1.33 1.37
N GLU A 11 15.12 -0.39 2.26
CA GLU A 11 14.40 0.88 2.40
C GLU A 11 14.44 1.69 1.12
N LYS A 12 15.60 1.75 0.45
CA LYS A 12 15.73 2.43 -0.83
C LYS A 12 14.84 1.79 -1.90
N LEU A 13 14.81 0.45 -1.98
CA LEU A 13 13.97 -0.28 -2.93
C LEU A 13 12.48 0.01 -2.72
N ILE A 14 12.04 0.00 -1.45
CA ILE A 14 10.65 0.30 -1.07
C ILE A 14 10.27 1.73 -1.51
N GLU A 15 11.15 2.71 -1.27
CA GLU A 15 10.93 4.09 -1.67
C GLU A 15 10.91 4.23 -3.20
N ASP A 16 11.84 3.59 -3.91
CA ASP A 16 11.89 3.62 -5.37
C ASP A 16 10.59 3.05 -5.99
N GLU A 17 10.05 1.94 -5.47
CA GLU A 17 8.77 1.39 -5.92
C GLU A 17 7.57 2.28 -5.56
N PHE A 18 7.60 2.92 -4.39
CA PHE A 18 6.55 3.87 -4.02
C PHE A 18 6.56 5.10 -4.94
N GLN A 19 7.73 5.63 -5.29
CA GLN A 19 7.85 6.71 -6.26
C GLN A 19 7.41 6.28 -7.66
N ALA A 20 7.69 5.03 -8.07
CA ALA A 20 7.16 4.48 -9.32
C ALA A 20 5.63 4.47 -9.32
N LEU A 21 4.97 4.04 -8.24
CA LEU A 21 3.52 4.11 -8.08
C LEU A 21 3.00 5.56 -8.19
N LEU A 22 3.65 6.51 -7.53
CA LEU A 22 3.24 7.92 -7.61
C LEU A 22 3.38 8.49 -9.01
N ASN A 23 4.45 8.14 -9.73
CA ASN A 23 4.66 8.55 -11.11
C ASN A 23 3.59 7.93 -12.03
N ASP A 24 3.30 6.63 -11.89
CA ASP A 24 2.24 5.93 -12.62
C ASP A 24 0.89 6.64 -12.41
N TYR A 25 0.58 7.02 -11.16
CA TYR A 25 -0.64 7.73 -10.82
C TYR A 25 -0.68 9.18 -11.34
N LEU A 26 0.42 9.94 -11.22
CA LEU A 26 0.50 11.33 -11.65
C LEU A 26 0.44 11.51 -13.17
N ASN A 27 0.86 10.49 -13.92
CA ASN A 27 0.73 10.42 -15.38
C ASN A 27 -0.69 10.02 -15.85
N SER A 28 -1.60 9.70 -14.93
CA SER A 28 -3.00 9.41 -15.24
C SER A 28 -3.85 10.68 -15.31
N ASN A 29 -5.10 10.52 -15.78
CA ASN A 29 -6.08 11.62 -15.84
C ASN A 29 -6.85 11.85 -14.52
N HIS A 30 -6.43 11.22 -13.42
CA HIS A 30 -7.13 11.32 -12.13
C HIS A 30 -6.85 12.63 -11.40
N ARG A 31 -7.78 13.01 -10.50
CA ARG A 31 -7.56 14.12 -9.55
C ARG A 31 -6.41 13.76 -8.64
N ARG A 32 -5.27 14.47 -8.77
CA ARG A 32 -3.97 14.23 -8.10
C ARG A 32 -4.01 14.30 -6.57
N LYS A 33 -4.73 13.38 -5.94
CA LYS A 33 -4.81 13.22 -4.48
C LYS A 33 -3.67 12.32 -4.03
N VAL A 34 -2.43 12.80 -4.14
CA VAL A 34 -1.23 12.05 -3.74
C VAL A 34 -1.22 11.80 -2.23
N ASP A 35 -1.69 12.76 -1.43
CA ASP A 35 -1.73 12.68 0.04
C ASP A 35 -2.37 11.39 0.56
N ILE A 36 -3.53 10.99 0.03
CA ILE A 36 -4.22 9.79 0.52
C ILE A 36 -3.47 8.50 0.19
N ILE A 37 -2.76 8.47 -0.95
CA ILE A 37 -1.91 7.34 -1.36
C ILE A 37 -0.68 7.28 -0.44
N THR A 38 -0.04 8.42 -0.18
CA THR A 38 1.11 8.51 0.72
C THR A 38 0.76 8.10 2.15
N ARG A 39 -0.39 8.55 2.67
CA ARG A 39 -0.86 8.14 3.99
C ARG A 39 -1.14 6.64 4.08
N ALA A 40 -1.77 6.07 3.05
CA ALA A 40 -2.05 4.64 2.98
C ALA A 40 -0.75 3.81 2.92
N PHE A 41 0.21 4.24 2.11
CA PHE A 41 1.53 3.61 2.01
C PHE A 41 2.28 3.63 3.35
N ASN A 42 2.32 4.78 4.03
CA ASN A 42 3.00 4.90 5.32
C ASN A 42 2.36 4.00 6.38
N MET A 43 1.03 3.93 6.41
CA MET A 43 0.33 3.03 7.31
C MET A 43 0.66 1.57 7.02
N ALA A 44 0.56 1.13 5.77
CA ALA A 44 0.87 -0.25 5.39
C ALA A 44 2.34 -0.60 5.68
N LYS A 45 3.27 0.31 5.41
CA LYS A 45 4.70 0.13 5.69
C LYS A 45 4.97 -0.06 7.18
N GLU A 46 4.33 0.73 8.04
CA GLU A 46 4.50 0.60 9.50
C GLU A 46 3.77 -0.64 10.03
N ALA A 47 2.55 -0.91 9.58
CA ALA A 47 1.74 -2.06 9.99
C ALA A 47 2.46 -3.39 9.69
N HIS A 48 3.14 -3.48 8.54
CA HIS A 48 3.90 -4.66 8.14
C HIS A 48 5.41 -4.55 8.45
N LYS A 49 5.82 -3.67 9.36
CA LYS A 49 7.23 -3.49 9.71
C LYS A 49 7.82 -4.76 10.32
N GLY A 50 8.94 -5.21 9.77
CA GLY A 50 9.58 -6.46 10.19
C GLY A 50 8.92 -7.72 9.63
N ALA A 51 7.72 -7.61 9.03
CA ALA A 51 7.09 -8.72 8.33
C ALA A 51 7.80 -8.99 6.99
N ARG A 52 7.99 -10.27 6.67
CA ARG A 52 8.61 -10.72 5.42
C ARG A 52 7.77 -11.80 4.77
N ARG A 53 7.77 -11.82 3.43
CA ARG A 53 7.16 -12.92 2.68
C ARG A 53 8.02 -14.17 2.72
N ARG A 54 7.45 -15.30 2.29
CA ARG A 54 8.19 -16.57 2.11
C ARG A 54 9.41 -16.45 1.18
N SER A 55 9.40 -15.50 0.25
CA SER A 55 10.55 -15.16 -0.62
C SER A 55 11.70 -14.47 0.12
N GLY A 56 11.47 -13.96 1.33
CA GLY A 56 12.42 -13.17 2.12
C GLY A 56 12.34 -11.65 1.89
N GLU A 57 11.47 -11.18 0.99
CA GLU A 57 11.25 -9.76 0.71
C GLU A 57 10.41 -9.09 1.81
N PRO A 58 10.58 -7.77 2.05
CA PRO A 58 9.70 -7.00 2.92
C PRO A 58 8.24 -7.14 2.47
N TYR A 59 7.33 -7.37 3.41
CA TYR A 59 5.93 -7.65 3.08
C TYR A 59 5.25 -6.51 2.31
N ILE A 60 5.58 -5.26 2.64
CA ILE A 60 5.08 -4.04 1.98
C ILE A 60 5.26 -4.02 0.45
N MET A 61 6.23 -4.77 -0.07
CA MET A 61 6.42 -4.91 -1.53
C MET A 61 5.20 -5.52 -2.22
N HIS A 62 4.43 -6.37 -1.53
CA HIS A 62 3.23 -6.96 -2.10
C HIS A 62 2.09 -5.96 -2.27
N PRO A 63 1.61 -5.25 -1.23
CA PRO A 63 0.62 -4.19 -1.42
C PRO A 63 1.04 -3.12 -2.43
N LEU A 64 2.33 -2.76 -2.48
CA LEU A 64 2.88 -1.87 -3.50
C LEU A 64 2.69 -2.40 -4.93
N ALA A 65 3.04 -3.67 -5.18
CA ALA A 65 2.88 -4.29 -6.49
C ALA A 65 1.41 -4.32 -6.93
N VAL A 66 0.49 -4.67 -6.02
CA VAL A 66 -0.95 -4.66 -6.29
C VAL A 66 -1.44 -3.25 -6.60
N ALA A 67 -1.02 -2.25 -5.82
CA ALA A 67 -1.38 -0.85 -6.05
C ALA A 67 -0.90 -0.32 -7.42
N ARG A 68 0.28 -0.78 -7.89
CA ARG A 68 0.78 -0.44 -9.22
C ARG A 68 -0.05 -1.06 -10.34
N ILE A 69 -0.50 -2.30 -10.19
CA ILE A 69 -1.44 -2.94 -11.14
C ILE A 69 -2.75 -2.15 -11.20
N VAL A 70 -3.31 -1.81 -10.03
CA VAL A 70 -4.53 -1.00 -9.92
C VAL A 70 -4.38 0.37 -10.59
N SER A 71 -3.23 1.03 -10.42
CA SER A 71 -2.96 2.31 -11.04
C SER A 71 -2.74 2.21 -12.55
N ARG A 72 -1.84 1.31 -13.00
CA ARG A 72 -1.32 1.28 -14.36
C ARG A 72 -2.17 0.45 -15.31
N GLU A 73 -2.56 -0.74 -14.90
CA GLU A 73 -3.26 -1.71 -15.76
C GLU A 73 -4.76 -1.48 -15.75
N MET A 74 -5.32 -1.17 -14.58
CA MET A 74 -6.76 -0.90 -14.45
C MET A 74 -7.12 0.58 -14.61
N GLY A 75 -6.14 1.48 -14.48
CA GLY A 75 -6.35 2.92 -14.59
C GLY A 75 -7.25 3.48 -13.49
N LEU A 76 -7.23 2.91 -12.28
CA LEU A 76 -8.09 3.34 -11.17
C LEU A 76 -7.47 4.48 -10.34
N GLY A 77 -8.34 5.24 -9.68
CA GLY A 77 -7.95 6.44 -8.94
C GLY A 77 -7.42 6.17 -7.52
N SER A 78 -7.10 7.25 -6.81
CA SER A 78 -6.48 7.21 -5.48
C SER A 78 -7.24 6.42 -4.42
N THR A 79 -8.57 6.35 -4.49
CA THR A 79 -9.38 5.51 -3.59
C THR A 79 -9.06 4.03 -3.75
N SER A 80 -8.97 3.54 -4.99
CA SER A 80 -8.66 2.13 -5.27
C SER A 80 -7.20 1.82 -4.97
N ILE A 81 -6.29 2.75 -5.29
CA ILE A 81 -4.86 2.62 -4.97
C ILE A 81 -4.66 2.56 -3.45
N ALA A 82 -5.31 3.44 -2.69
CA ALA A 82 -5.24 3.42 -1.23
C ALA A 82 -5.81 2.12 -0.65
N ALA A 83 -6.96 1.64 -1.14
CA ALA A 83 -7.51 0.37 -0.70
C ALA A 83 -6.58 -0.82 -1.02
N ALA A 84 -5.93 -0.83 -2.18
CA ALA A 84 -4.94 -1.85 -2.53
C ALA A 84 -3.71 -1.84 -1.60
N LEU A 85 -3.26 -0.67 -1.16
CA LEU A 85 -2.18 -0.56 -0.18
C LEU A 85 -2.60 -1.06 1.22
N LEU A 86 -3.88 -0.96 1.57
CA LEU A 86 -4.40 -1.24 2.92
C LEU A 86 -5.08 -2.61 3.05
N HIS A 87 -5.27 -3.36 1.97
CA HIS A 87 -6.12 -4.57 1.99
C HIS A 87 -5.66 -5.62 3.01
N ASP A 88 -4.36 -5.91 3.03
CA ASP A 88 -3.76 -6.86 3.98
C ASP A 88 -3.54 -6.28 5.37
N VAL A 89 -3.66 -4.96 5.55
CA VAL A 89 -3.42 -4.33 6.85
C VAL A 89 -4.47 -4.79 7.86
N VAL A 90 -5.73 -4.89 7.45
CA VAL A 90 -6.80 -5.37 8.33
C VAL A 90 -6.75 -6.89 8.51
N GLU A 91 -6.21 -7.63 7.54
CA GLU A 91 -6.13 -9.10 7.60
C GLU A 91 -4.97 -9.59 8.47
N ASP A 92 -3.80 -8.94 8.36
CA ASP A 92 -2.54 -9.44 8.93
C ASP A 92 -2.08 -8.68 10.20
N THR A 93 -2.81 -7.65 10.64
CA THR A 93 -2.39 -6.79 11.75
C THR A 93 -3.54 -6.45 12.70
N ASP A 94 -3.25 -5.73 13.79
CA ASP A 94 -4.25 -5.36 14.80
C ASP A 94 -5.18 -4.20 14.36
N TYR A 95 -4.99 -3.64 13.16
CA TYR A 95 -5.86 -2.59 12.62
C TYR A 95 -7.22 -3.14 12.19
N THR A 96 -8.27 -2.38 12.47
CA THR A 96 -9.65 -2.75 12.15
C THR A 96 -10.21 -1.96 10.97
N VAL A 97 -11.32 -2.42 10.39
CA VAL A 97 -12.07 -1.66 9.38
C VAL A 97 -12.50 -0.29 9.92
N ASP A 98 -12.85 -0.20 11.20
CA ASP A 98 -13.23 1.06 11.86
C ASP A 98 -12.05 2.03 11.92
N ASP A 99 -10.83 1.55 12.15
CA ASP A 99 -9.61 2.38 12.08
C ASP A 99 -9.39 2.92 10.67
N ILE A 100 -9.57 2.08 9.64
CA ILE A 100 -9.48 2.48 8.24
C ILE A 100 -10.56 3.54 7.93
N GLN A 101 -11.78 3.36 8.42
CA GLN A 101 -12.86 4.32 8.24
C GLN A 101 -12.53 5.68 8.88
N ALA A 102 -12.04 5.68 10.12
CA ALA A 102 -11.67 6.91 10.82
C ALA A 102 -10.53 7.67 10.11
N MET A 103 -9.56 6.95 9.53
CA MET A 103 -8.39 7.56 8.89
C MET A 103 -8.60 7.94 7.42
N PHE A 104 -9.33 7.13 6.65
CA PHE A 104 -9.43 7.23 5.19
C PHE A 104 -10.84 7.48 4.66
N GLY A 105 -11.84 7.38 5.54
CA GLY A 105 -13.25 7.60 5.23
C GLY A 105 -13.97 6.35 4.71
N ASP A 106 -15.31 6.42 4.73
CA ASP A 106 -16.22 5.30 4.48
C ASP A 106 -15.94 4.54 3.18
N LYS A 107 -15.61 5.25 2.10
CA LYS A 107 -15.46 4.63 0.78
C LYS A 107 -14.25 3.70 0.71
N ILE A 108 -13.14 4.04 1.38
CA ILE A 108 -11.96 3.16 1.39
C ILE A 108 -12.20 1.99 2.34
N ALA A 109 -12.77 2.25 3.51
CA ALA A 109 -13.12 1.20 4.48
C ALA A 109 -14.05 0.15 3.89
N GLN A 110 -15.09 0.55 3.15
CA GLN A 110 -15.99 -0.38 2.46
C GLN A 110 -15.29 -1.27 1.44
N ILE A 111 -14.30 -0.74 0.72
CA ILE A 111 -13.53 -1.54 -0.24
C ILE A 111 -12.64 -2.53 0.49
N VAL A 112 -11.92 -2.10 1.53
CA VAL A 112 -11.05 -2.96 2.34
C VAL A 112 -11.85 -4.08 3.03
N ASP A 113 -13.00 -3.75 3.63
CA ASP A 113 -13.93 -4.73 4.21
C ASP A 113 -14.47 -5.71 3.14
N GLY A 114 -14.71 -5.23 1.93
CA GLY A 114 -15.11 -6.10 0.82
C GLY A 114 -14.00 -7.08 0.40
N LEU A 115 -12.74 -6.62 0.36
CA LEU A 115 -11.58 -7.43 -0.04
C LEU A 115 -11.24 -8.50 1.01
N THR A 116 -11.21 -8.13 2.30
CA THR A 116 -10.95 -9.08 3.40
C THR A 116 -11.96 -10.22 3.52
N LYS A 117 -13.17 -10.08 2.95
CA LYS A 117 -14.20 -11.13 2.92
C LYS A 117 -14.05 -12.15 1.79
N ILE A 118 -13.20 -11.87 0.81
CA ILE A 118 -13.01 -12.72 -0.38
C ILE A 118 -11.57 -13.27 -0.52
N SER A 119 -10.66 -12.84 0.35
CA SER A 119 -9.30 -13.39 0.51
C SER A 119 -9.30 -14.74 1.24
#